data_AF-A0A7V3EFP2-F1
#
_entry.id   AF-A0A7V3EFP2-F1
#
_cell.length_a   1.000
_cell.length_b   1.000
_cell.length_c   1.000
_cell.angle_alpha   90.00
_cell.angle_beta   90.00
_cell.angle_gamma   90.00
#
_symmetry.space_group_name_H-M   'P 1'
#
loop_
_entity.id
_entity.type
_entity.pdbx_description
1 polymer ?
#
loop_
_entity_poly.entity_id
_entity_poly.type
_entity_poly.pdbx_seq_one_letter_code
_entity_poly.pdbx_strand_id
1 'polypeptide(L)'
;MSRWVDHILGIKVSGVRVVPLTVKILTLFSIFILLSNFVTNYINLMLNRGELVKLMNELLVKDLKDNYIFATNQYDIYFFNQDLAGAVSAMEQNAEKELKGQKSLYLGVKANGEVAVMASRQPKWNTFPDSAVLQNLIQQKDKQIAEGTVSFHYGGEEYFGVYKYNPKWDLYLIRAEELKEFSAESRRIFWNIAGLIVAITLVCVLVGVFLLRFILRFVGYFTKEIMAMQKEQRISLLNLEGAPNDDVSFLGVAFNSLSNTIDNLLTIFKKFVARDTAQRAYREKEIRLEGAKKELAILFTDIKGFTFMTETLGTDIIKLLNLHYDRAIRYIHQLNGDIGSIIGDALLAVFGLLEHERKSLQAVQAAFKIQELASSLRQEMTKRREEIVKRR
;
A
#
# COMPACT_ATOMS: atom_id res chain seq x y z
N MET A 1 8.79 1.00 -21.88
CA MET A 1 8.33 0.14 -20.76
C MET A 1 8.91 0.54 -19.39
N SER A 2 10.10 1.13 -19.26
CA SER A 2 10.70 1.45 -17.94
C SER A 2 9.88 2.44 -17.07
N ARG A 3 9.36 3.53 -17.65
CA ARG A 3 8.61 4.55 -16.89
C ARG A 3 7.34 4.04 -16.17
N TRP A 4 6.67 3.02 -16.71
CA TRP A 4 5.45 2.46 -16.10
C TRP A 4 5.79 1.55 -14.93
N VAL A 5 6.86 0.76 -15.08
CA VAL A 5 7.40 -0.10 -14.04
C VAL A 5 7.93 0.72 -12.87
N ASP A 6 8.60 1.84 -13.12
CA ASP A 6 9.09 2.74 -12.06
C ASP A 6 7.95 3.43 -11.29
N HIS A 7 6.78 3.63 -11.92
CA HIS A 7 5.60 4.18 -11.25
C HIS A 7 4.92 3.18 -10.31
N ILE A 8 5.01 1.89 -10.61
CA ILE A 8 4.37 0.81 -9.82
C ILE A 8 5.35 0.22 -8.79
N LEU A 9 6.57 -0.10 -9.21
CA LEU A 9 7.60 -0.70 -8.37
C LEU A 9 8.45 0.33 -7.64
N GLY A 10 8.32 1.63 -7.93
CA GLY A 10 9.04 2.67 -7.24
C GLY A 10 10.47 2.91 -7.74
N ILE A 11 11.01 4.07 -7.40
CA ILE A 11 12.33 4.54 -7.84
C ILE A 11 13.40 4.02 -6.87
N LYS A 12 14.56 3.60 -7.40
CA LYS A 12 15.72 3.23 -6.58
C LYS A 12 16.53 4.48 -6.20
N VAL A 13 16.78 4.64 -4.90
CA VAL A 13 17.61 5.71 -4.32
C VAL A 13 18.61 5.06 -3.37
N SER A 14 19.91 5.24 -3.62
CA SER A 14 20.99 4.65 -2.81
C SER A 14 20.82 3.15 -2.52
N GLY A 15 20.35 2.38 -3.51
CA GLY A 15 20.13 0.93 -3.38
C GLY A 15 18.77 0.53 -2.79
N VAL A 16 18.01 1.46 -2.21
CA VAL A 16 16.67 1.21 -1.62
C VAL A 16 15.57 1.61 -2.60
N ARG A 17 14.55 0.76 -2.76
CA ARG A 17 13.42 0.98 -3.66
C ARG A 17 12.26 1.66 -2.91
N VAL A 18 11.91 2.86 -3.33
CA VAL A 18 10.86 3.68 -2.73
C VAL A 18 9.55 3.45 -3.49
N VAL A 19 8.72 2.53 -2.98
CA VAL A 19 7.39 2.23 -3.53
C VAL A 19 6.37 3.21 -2.96
N PRO A 20 5.50 3.83 -3.79
CA PRO A 20 4.44 4.71 -3.30
C PRO A 20 3.51 4.01 -2.29
N LEU A 21 3.22 4.69 -1.19
CA LEU A 21 2.31 4.22 -0.13
C LEU A 21 0.91 3.91 -0.66
N THR A 22 0.41 4.72 -1.60
CA THR A 22 -0.87 4.52 -2.30
C THR A 22 -1.01 3.12 -2.87
N VAL A 23 0.01 2.64 -3.59
CA VAL A 23 0.00 1.32 -4.23
C VAL A 23 -0.08 0.23 -3.17
N LYS A 24 0.79 0.27 -2.15
CA LYS A 24 0.83 -0.74 -1.07
C LYS A 24 -0.52 -0.85 -0.34
N ILE A 25 -1.10 0.29 0.04
CA ILE A 25 -2.36 0.35 0.78
C ILE A 25 -3.49 -0.22 -0.10
N LEU A 26 -3.63 0.25 -1.33
CA LEU A 26 -4.72 -0.19 -2.22
C LEU A 26 -4.64 -1.67 -2.57
N THR A 27 -3.43 -2.20 -2.82
CA THR A 27 -3.27 -3.62 -3.11
C THR A 27 -3.71 -4.48 -1.93
N LEU A 28 -3.32 -4.08 -0.71
CA LEU A 28 -3.67 -4.83 0.50
C LEU A 28 -5.20 -4.79 0.73
N PHE A 29 -5.78 -3.59 0.75
CA PHE A 29 -7.22 -3.43 0.97
C PHE A 29 -8.06 -4.12 -0.10
N SER A 30 -7.68 -4.03 -1.38
CA SER A 30 -8.42 -4.70 -2.46
C SER A 30 -8.42 -6.22 -2.29
N ILE A 31 -7.29 -6.82 -1.88
CA ILE A 31 -7.21 -8.27 -1.65
C ILE A 31 -8.12 -8.66 -0.47
N PHE A 32 -8.06 -7.93 0.64
CA PHE A 32 -8.90 -8.22 1.81
C PHE A 32 -10.40 -8.08 1.53
N ILE A 33 -10.81 -7.03 0.80
CA ILE A 33 -12.21 -6.80 0.43
C ILE A 33 -12.73 -7.95 -0.45
N LEU A 34 -11.98 -8.34 -1.48
CA LEU A 34 -12.38 -9.44 -2.35
C LEU A 34 -12.42 -10.76 -1.59
N LEU A 35 -11.38 -11.08 -0.83
CA LEU A 35 -11.30 -12.32 -0.06
C LEU A 35 -12.46 -12.43 0.91
N SER A 36 -12.72 -11.38 1.71
CA SER A 36 -13.80 -11.38 2.69
C SER A 36 -15.16 -11.57 2.03
N ASN A 37 -15.48 -10.79 0.98
CA ASN A 37 -16.80 -10.85 0.36
C ASN A 37 -17.04 -12.15 -0.41
N PHE A 38 -16.02 -12.66 -1.14
CA PHE A 38 -16.16 -13.93 -1.85
C PHE A 38 -16.29 -15.12 -0.90
N VAL A 39 -15.53 -15.14 0.20
CA VAL A 39 -15.65 -16.18 1.22
C VAL A 39 -17.05 -16.15 1.83
N THR A 40 -17.57 -14.99 2.20
CA THR A 40 -18.94 -14.87 2.74
C THR A 40 -20.00 -15.31 1.73
N ASN A 41 -19.89 -14.90 0.46
CA ASN A 41 -20.82 -15.34 -0.59
C ASN A 41 -20.77 -16.86 -0.82
N TYR A 42 -19.58 -17.44 -0.78
CA TYR A 42 -19.39 -18.89 -0.91
C TYR A 42 -19.97 -19.67 0.28
N ILE A 43 -19.74 -19.21 1.51
CA ILE A 43 -20.32 -19.81 2.71
C ILE A 43 -21.86 -19.76 2.62
N ASN A 44 -22.43 -18.64 2.20
CA ASN A 44 -23.88 -18.50 2.01
C ASN A 44 -24.42 -19.49 0.97
N LEU A 45 -23.73 -19.69 -0.15
CA LEU A 45 -24.11 -20.71 -1.14
C LEU A 45 -24.10 -22.12 -0.55
N MET A 46 -23.08 -22.45 0.24
CA MET A 46 -22.97 -23.78 0.86
C MET A 46 -24.05 -24.04 1.91
N LEU A 47 -24.34 -23.07 2.79
CA LEU A 47 -25.41 -23.18 3.78
C LEU A 47 -26.79 -23.29 3.10
N ASN A 48 -27.03 -22.45 2.08
CA ASN A 48 -28.28 -22.48 1.32
C ASN A 48 -28.47 -23.81 0.59
N ARG A 49 -27.41 -24.37 -0.01
CA ARG A 49 -27.47 -25.68 -0.67
C ARG A 49 -27.88 -26.80 0.30
N GLY A 50 -27.40 -26.76 1.55
CA GLY A 50 -27.80 -27.73 2.57
C GLY A 50 -29.29 -27.67 2.91
N GLU A 51 -29.83 -26.47 3.12
CA GLU A 51 -31.26 -26.27 3.40
C GLU A 51 -32.14 -26.58 2.18
N LEU A 52 -31.69 -26.25 0.97
CA LEU A 52 -32.37 -26.59 -0.27
C LEU A 52 -32.55 -28.11 -0.44
N VAL A 53 -31.54 -28.91 -0.14
CA VAL A 53 -31.65 -30.38 -0.21
C VAL A 53 -32.63 -30.93 0.82
N LYS A 54 -32.67 -30.38 2.03
CA LYS A 54 -33.67 -30.77 3.06
C LYS A 54 -35.08 -30.44 2.61
N LEU A 55 -35.31 -29.21 2.15
CA LEU A 55 -36.62 -28.77 1.64
C LEU A 55 -37.05 -29.60 0.43
N MET A 56 -36.13 -29.91 -0.48
CA MET A 56 -36.37 -30.81 -1.60
C MET A 56 -36.83 -32.18 -1.11
N ASN A 57 -36.14 -32.78 -0.14
CA ASN A 57 -36.56 -34.05 0.44
C ASN A 57 -37.98 -34.00 1.02
N GLU A 58 -38.30 -32.97 1.83
CA GLU A 58 -39.65 -32.81 2.39
C GLU A 58 -40.75 -32.69 1.32
N LEU A 59 -40.49 -31.90 0.28
CA LEU A 59 -41.40 -31.75 -0.86
C LEU A 59 -41.59 -33.07 -1.62
N LEU A 60 -40.50 -33.78 -1.91
CA LEU A 60 -40.57 -35.05 -2.64
C LEU A 60 -41.27 -36.14 -1.84
N VAL A 61 -41.06 -36.20 -0.52
CA VAL A 61 -41.77 -37.14 0.37
C VAL A 61 -43.28 -36.87 0.35
N LYS A 62 -43.68 -35.59 0.41
CA LYS A 62 -45.08 -35.20 0.34
C LYS A 62 -45.71 -35.62 -0.99
N ASP A 63 -45.11 -35.23 -2.12
CA ASP A 63 -45.59 -35.56 -3.46
C ASP A 63 -45.63 -37.09 -3.68
N LEU A 64 -44.61 -37.83 -3.23
CA LEU A 64 -44.60 -39.28 -3.34
C LEU A 64 -45.72 -39.93 -2.52
N LYS A 65 -46.02 -39.41 -1.32
CA LYS A 65 -47.09 -39.95 -0.47
C LYS A 65 -48.46 -39.80 -1.15
N ASP A 66 -48.73 -38.65 -1.74
CA ASP A 66 -49.99 -38.38 -2.43
C ASP A 66 -50.14 -39.28 -3.67
N ASN A 67 -49.07 -39.40 -4.49
CA ASN A 67 -49.05 -40.33 -5.62
C ASN A 67 -49.13 -41.81 -5.21
N TYR A 68 -48.53 -42.20 -4.07
CA TYR A 68 -48.60 -43.56 -3.56
C TYR A 68 -50.03 -43.95 -3.20
N ILE A 69 -50.78 -43.05 -2.54
CA ILE A 69 -52.18 -43.26 -2.20
C ILE A 69 -53.01 -43.36 -3.49
N PHE A 70 -52.79 -42.46 -4.44
CA PHE A 70 -53.47 -42.47 -5.73
C PHE A 70 -53.23 -43.79 -6.49
N ALA A 71 -51.97 -44.22 -6.62
CA ALA A 71 -51.61 -45.48 -7.26
C ALA A 71 -52.27 -46.68 -6.57
N THR A 72 -52.31 -46.68 -5.23
CA THR A 72 -52.96 -47.76 -4.45
C THR A 72 -54.46 -47.85 -4.73
N ASN A 73 -55.14 -46.71 -4.84
CA ASN A 73 -56.56 -46.65 -5.21
C ASN A 73 -56.78 -47.06 -6.67
N GLN A 74 -55.86 -46.66 -7.57
CA GLN A 74 -55.94 -47.00 -8.98
C GLN A 74 -55.76 -48.50 -9.23
N TYR A 75 -55.04 -49.21 -8.36
CA TYR A 75 -54.99 -50.68 -8.41
C TYR A 75 -56.37 -51.30 -8.20
N ASP A 76 -57.14 -50.78 -7.24
CA ASP A 76 -58.45 -51.32 -6.94
C ASP A 76 -59.40 -51.11 -8.13
N ILE A 77 -59.31 -49.96 -8.81
CA ILE A 77 -60.05 -49.68 -10.05
C ILE A 77 -59.63 -50.65 -11.17
N TYR A 78 -58.32 -50.83 -11.36
CA TYR A 78 -57.76 -51.79 -12.33
C TYR A 78 -58.26 -53.21 -12.09
N PHE A 79 -58.30 -53.64 -10.82
CA PHE A 79 -58.77 -54.98 -10.45
C PHE A 79 -60.20 -55.25 -10.91
N PHE A 80 -61.06 -54.23 -10.93
CA PHE A 80 -62.46 -54.36 -11.39
C PHE A 80 -62.62 -54.24 -12.91
N ASN A 81 -61.93 -53.31 -13.57
CA ASN A 81 -62.14 -53.01 -14.99
C ASN A 81 -61.15 -53.71 -15.94
N GLN A 82 -60.07 -54.30 -15.41
CA GLN A 82 -58.96 -54.94 -16.12
C GLN A 82 -58.25 -54.04 -17.16
N ASP A 83 -58.39 -52.72 -17.06
CA ASP A 83 -57.77 -51.75 -17.97
C ASP A 83 -56.44 -51.24 -17.40
N LEU A 84 -55.36 -51.97 -17.70
CA LEU A 84 -54.00 -51.62 -17.27
C LEU A 84 -53.52 -50.31 -17.90
N ALA A 85 -53.83 -50.08 -19.17
CA ALA A 85 -53.37 -48.90 -19.90
C ALA A 85 -54.03 -47.64 -19.36
N GLY A 86 -55.34 -47.68 -19.08
CA GLY A 86 -56.06 -46.60 -18.43
C GLY A 86 -55.57 -46.34 -17.00
N ALA A 87 -55.25 -47.38 -16.24
CA ALA A 87 -54.68 -47.24 -14.89
C ALA A 87 -53.30 -46.57 -14.89
N VAL A 88 -52.39 -47.01 -15.76
CA VAL A 88 -51.08 -46.38 -15.91
C VAL A 88 -51.22 -44.94 -16.36
N SER A 89 -52.06 -44.66 -17.37
CA SER A 89 -52.27 -43.29 -17.86
C SER A 89 -52.83 -42.36 -16.79
N ALA A 90 -53.77 -42.84 -15.96
CA ALA A 90 -54.30 -42.07 -14.83
C ALA A 90 -53.23 -41.76 -13.78
N MET A 91 -52.36 -42.73 -13.46
CA MET A 91 -51.24 -42.53 -12.54
C MET A 91 -50.24 -41.50 -13.08
N GLU A 92 -49.88 -41.59 -14.37
CA GLU A 92 -48.98 -40.65 -15.02
C GLU A 92 -49.57 -39.23 -15.03
N GLN A 93 -50.84 -39.08 -15.41
CA GLN A 93 -51.51 -37.78 -15.43
C GLN A 93 -51.67 -37.17 -14.03
N ASN A 94 -51.88 -37.99 -13.00
CA ASN A 94 -51.92 -37.49 -11.63
C ASN A 94 -50.54 -36.96 -11.20
N ALA A 95 -49.50 -37.75 -11.41
CA ALA A 95 -48.13 -37.37 -11.05
C ALA A 95 -47.65 -36.14 -11.82
N GLU A 96 -48.00 -36.00 -13.10
CA GLU A 96 -47.60 -34.87 -13.94
C GLU A 96 -48.06 -33.50 -13.40
N LYS A 97 -49.19 -33.45 -12.68
CA LYS A 97 -49.70 -32.21 -12.06
C LYS A 97 -48.79 -31.65 -10.98
N GLU A 98 -48.03 -32.52 -10.32
CA GLU A 98 -47.12 -32.18 -9.23
C GLU A 98 -45.69 -31.90 -9.71
N LEU A 99 -45.37 -32.27 -10.96
CA LEU A 99 -44.08 -32.00 -11.59
C LEU A 99 -43.96 -30.52 -11.95
N LYS A 100 -43.12 -29.78 -11.23
CA LYS A 100 -42.89 -28.35 -11.47
C LYS A 100 -41.73 -28.07 -12.42
N GLY A 101 -40.63 -28.82 -12.33
CA GLY A 101 -39.43 -28.67 -13.15
C GLY A 101 -39.55 -29.32 -14.53
N GLN A 102 -38.62 -28.97 -15.43
CA GLN A 102 -38.52 -29.57 -16.76
C GLN A 102 -37.91 -30.97 -16.72
N LYS A 103 -37.05 -31.24 -15.73
CA LYS A 103 -36.44 -32.54 -15.50
C LYS A 103 -37.03 -33.27 -14.30
N SER A 104 -38.16 -32.82 -13.75
CA SER A 104 -38.85 -33.54 -12.68
C SER A 104 -39.33 -34.92 -13.16
N LEU A 105 -39.25 -35.91 -12.27
CA LEU A 105 -39.57 -37.30 -12.57
C LEU A 105 -40.49 -37.90 -11.52
N TYR A 106 -41.42 -38.70 -12.00
CA TYR A 106 -42.10 -39.74 -11.25
C TYR A 106 -42.01 -41.05 -12.03
N LEU A 107 -41.53 -42.11 -11.37
CA LEU A 107 -41.26 -43.41 -11.98
C LEU A 107 -41.92 -44.51 -11.15
N GLY A 108 -42.50 -45.50 -11.81
CA GLY A 108 -42.86 -46.79 -11.23
C GLY A 108 -41.98 -47.86 -11.85
N VAL A 109 -41.00 -48.36 -11.10
CA VAL A 109 -39.96 -49.27 -11.60
C VAL A 109 -40.18 -50.65 -11.02
N LYS A 110 -40.18 -51.69 -11.86
CA LYS A 110 -40.22 -53.09 -11.42
C LYS A 110 -38.83 -53.57 -10.98
N ALA A 111 -38.78 -54.67 -10.23
CA ALA A 111 -37.51 -55.27 -9.80
C ALA A 111 -36.60 -55.72 -10.97
N ASN A 112 -37.16 -55.97 -12.16
CA ASN A 112 -36.40 -56.30 -13.38
C ASN A 112 -35.83 -55.06 -14.11
N GLY A 113 -36.10 -53.84 -13.60
CA GLY A 113 -35.65 -52.58 -14.17
C GLY A 113 -36.57 -51.98 -15.24
N GLU A 114 -37.69 -52.64 -15.57
CA GLU A 114 -38.71 -52.10 -16.45
C GLU A 114 -39.40 -50.89 -15.78
N VAL A 115 -39.52 -49.79 -16.52
CA VAL A 115 -40.27 -48.61 -16.08
C VAL A 115 -41.71 -48.77 -16.55
N ALA A 116 -42.61 -49.14 -15.62
CA ALA A 116 -44.01 -49.42 -15.90
C ALA A 116 -44.88 -48.15 -15.89
N VAL A 117 -44.48 -47.13 -15.14
CA VAL A 117 -45.17 -45.83 -15.03
C VAL A 117 -44.12 -44.75 -15.13
N MET A 118 -44.33 -43.73 -15.97
CA MET A 118 -43.45 -42.58 -16.00
C MET A 118 -44.20 -41.29 -16.30
N ALA A 119 -44.15 -40.34 -15.36
CA ALA A 119 -44.50 -38.96 -15.62
C ALA A 119 -43.22 -38.12 -15.65
N SER A 120 -43.02 -37.43 -16.77
CA SER A 120 -41.95 -36.46 -16.94
C SER A 120 -42.27 -35.54 -18.11
N ARG A 121 -41.70 -34.33 -18.09
CA ARG A 121 -41.65 -33.46 -19.26
C ARG A 121 -40.50 -33.82 -20.21
N GLN A 122 -39.66 -34.77 -19.84
CA GLN A 122 -38.60 -35.35 -20.67
C GLN A 122 -39.10 -36.62 -21.40
N PRO A 123 -38.39 -37.07 -22.45
CA PRO A 123 -38.72 -38.32 -23.13
C PRO A 123 -38.82 -39.51 -22.17
N LYS A 124 -39.81 -40.40 -22.39
CA LYS A 124 -40.03 -41.57 -21.56
C LYS A 124 -38.87 -42.57 -21.61
N TRP A 125 -38.64 -43.23 -20.49
CA TRP A 125 -37.64 -44.27 -20.32
C TRP A 125 -38.34 -45.61 -20.26
N ASN A 126 -37.80 -46.60 -20.96
CA ASN A 126 -38.33 -47.96 -20.90
C ASN A 126 -37.62 -48.81 -19.83
N THR A 127 -36.42 -48.40 -19.43
CA THR A 127 -35.59 -49.11 -18.46
C THR A 127 -34.94 -48.13 -17.52
N PHE A 128 -34.89 -48.48 -16.24
CA PHE A 128 -34.23 -47.70 -15.22
C PHE A 128 -32.71 -47.70 -15.47
N PRO A 129 -32.06 -46.52 -15.51
CA PRO A 129 -30.70 -46.38 -16.05
C PRO A 129 -29.60 -46.88 -15.11
N ASP A 130 -29.86 -46.90 -13.80
CA ASP A 130 -28.85 -47.21 -12.78
C ASP A 130 -29.17 -48.54 -12.11
N SER A 131 -28.63 -49.62 -12.67
CA SER A 131 -28.86 -50.98 -12.17
C SER A 131 -28.32 -51.18 -10.75
N ALA A 132 -27.24 -50.48 -10.38
CA ALA A 132 -26.66 -50.60 -9.03
C ALA A 132 -27.60 -50.01 -7.98
N VAL A 133 -28.21 -48.86 -8.28
CA VAL A 133 -29.22 -48.24 -7.43
C VAL A 133 -30.44 -49.15 -7.30
N LEU A 134 -30.95 -49.72 -8.39
CA LEU A 134 -32.10 -50.62 -8.34
C LEU A 134 -31.82 -51.87 -7.48
N GLN A 135 -30.65 -52.47 -7.61
CA GLN A 135 -30.24 -53.60 -6.76
C GLN A 135 -30.20 -53.22 -5.27
N ASN A 136 -29.80 -51.99 -4.96
CA ASN A 136 -29.84 -51.47 -3.59
C ASN A 136 -31.29 -51.36 -3.08
N LEU A 137 -32.22 -50.85 -3.89
CA LEU A 137 -33.65 -50.78 -3.53
C LEU A 137 -34.25 -52.16 -3.25
N ILE A 138 -33.87 -53.17 -4.03
CA ILE A 138 -34.26 -54.57 -3.82
C ILE A 138 -33.71 -55.10 -2.50
N GLN A 139 -32.41 -54.91 -2.26
CA GLN A 139 -31.77 -55.33 -1.01
C GLN A 139 -32.36 -54.63 0.23
N GLN A 140 -32.76 -53.37 0.11
CA GLN A 140 -33.42 -52.65 1.21
C GLN A 140 -34.82 -53.21 1.50
N LYS A 141 -35.58 -53.56 0.48
CA LYS A 141 -36.87 -54.24 0.64
C LYS A 141 -36.72 -55.58 1.36
N ASP A 142 -35.70 -56.37 1.04
CA ASP A 142 -35.41 -57.65 1.73
C ASP A 142 -35.10 -57.46 3.22
N LYS A 143 -34.54 -56.29 3.58
CA LYS A 143 -34.32 -55.86 4.97
C LYS A 143 -35.54 -55.21 5.63
N GLN A 144 -36.72 -55.33 5.02
CA GLN A 144 -37.98 -54.71 5.46
C GLN A 144 -38.00 -53.18 5.43
N ILE A 145 -37.09 -52.56 4.65
CA ILE A 145 -37.07 -51.10 4.42
C ILE A 145 -37.73 -50.82 3.07
N ALA A 146 -39.00 -50.41 3.11
CA ALA A 146 -39.81 -50.20 1.91
C ALA A 146 -39.79 -48.75 1.38
N GLU A 147 -39.18 -47.81 2.09
CA GLU A 147 -39.11 -46.39 1.70
C GLU A 147 -37.78 -45.76 2.09
N GLY A 148 -37.37 -44.72 1.36
CA GLY A 148 -36.11 -44.04 1.62
C GLY A 148 -35.77 -42.97 0.59
N THR A 149 -34.54 -42.44 0.68
CA THR A 149 -33.97 -41.53 -0.32
C THR A 149 -33.17 -42.34 -1.34
N VAL A 150 -33.08 -41.81 -2.55
CA VAL A 150 -32.33 -42.43 -3.65
C VAL A 150 -31.62 -41.35 -4.46
N SER A 151 -30.43 -41.65 -4.96
CA SER A 151 -29.73 -40.79 -5.90
C SER A 151 -29.22 -41.64 -7.04
N PHE A 152 -29.43 -41.17 -8.27
CA PHE A 152 -29.10 -41.92 -9.48
C PHE A 152 -28.72 -40.98 -10.60
N HIS A 153 -28.06 -41.52 -11.63
CA HIS A 153 -27.65 -40.75 -12.80
C HIS A 153 -28.47 -41.13 -14.03
N TYR A 154 -28.85 -40.13 -14.82
CA TYR A 154 -29.49 -40.33 -16.11
C TYR A 154 -29.09 -39.24 -17.11
N GLY A 155 -28.72 -39.63 -18.33
CA GLY A 155 -28.38 -38.67 -19.38
C GLY A 155 -27.21 -37.74 -19.02
N GLY A 156 -26.31 -38.17 -18.12
CA GLY A 156 -25.22 -37.35 -17.58
C GLY A 156 -25.62 -36.37 -16.47
N GLU A 157 -26.87 -36.42 -16.01
CA GLU A 157 -27.40 -35.59 -14.94
C GLU A 157 -27.60 -36.39 -13.66
N GLU A 158 -27.53 -35.70 -12.53
CA GLU A 158 -27.62 -36.28 -11.20
C GLU A 158 -29.00 -35.96 -10.60
N TYR A 159 -29.71 -37.01 -10.24
CA TYR A 159 -31.04 -36.94 -9.67
C TYR A 159 -31.01 -37.28 -8.19
N PHE A 160 -31.75 -36.50 -7.41
CA PHE A 160 -32.07 -36.82 -6.03
C PHE A 160 -33.56 -37.10 -5.94
N GLY A 161 -33.91 -38.20 -5.28
CA GLY A 161 -35.29 -38.64 -5.17
C GLY A 161 -35.58 -39.33 -3.85
N VAL A 162 -36.85 -39.66 -3.70
CA VAL A 162 -37.36 -40.54 -2.66
C VAL A 162 -38.13 -41.66 -3.31
N TYR A 163 -38.16 -42.80 -2.66
CA TYR A 163 -38.85 -43.97 -3.18
C TYR A 163 -39.71 -44.63 -2.10
N LYS A 164 -40.72 -45.35 -2.56
CA LYS A 164 -41.55 -46.23 -1.74
C LYS A 164 -42.03 -47.41 -2.57
N TYR A 165 -41.86 -48.61 -2.02
CA TYR A 165 -42.33 -49.84 -2.65
C TYR A 165 -43.83 -50.01 -2.45
N ASN A 166 -44.56 -50.22 -3.54
CA ASN A 166 -46.00 -50.50 -3.56
C ASN A 166 -46.23 -52.00 -3.81
N PRO A 167 -46.75 -52.76 -2.83
CA PRO A 167 -46.93 -54.20 -2.95
C PRO A 167 -48.07 -54.61 -3.88
N LYS A 168 -49.08 -53.75 -4.11
CA LYS A 168 -50.21 -54.09 -5.00
C LYS A 168 -49.74 -54.14 -6.45
N TRP A 169 -48.95 -53.16 -6.86
CA TRP A 169 -48.42 -53.07 -8.23
C TRP A 169 -47.09 -53.80 -8.43
N ASP A 170 -46.40 -54.24 -7.37
CA ASP A 170 -45.00 -54.70 -7.38
C ASP A 170 -44.05 -53.67 -8.04
N LEU A 171 -44.22 -52.40 -7.65
CA LEU A 171 -43.46 -51.27 -8.19
C LEU A 171 -42.75 -50.49 -7.09
N TYR A 172 -41.51 -50.08 -7.37
CA TYR A 172 -40.84 -49.00 -6.67
C TYR A 172 -41.31 -47.68 -7.26
N LEU A 173 -42.15 -46.96 -6.52
CA LEU A 173 -42.57 -45.62 -6.89
C LEU A 173 -41.48 -44.64 -6.45
N ILE A 174 -40.95 -43.87 -7.39
CA ILE A 174 -39.83 -42.95 -7.20
C ILE A 174 -40.26 -41.56 -7.64
N ARG A 175 -40.10 -40.57 -6.76
CA ARG A 175 -40.25 -39.15 -7.10
C ARG A 175 -38.87 -38.50 -7.01
N ALA A 176 -38.40 -37.90 -8.10
CA ALA A 176 -37.05 -37.34 -8.18
C ALA A 176 -36.97 -35.99 -8.90
N GLU A 177 -35.99 -35.18 -8.51
CA GLU A 177 -35.65 -33.90 -9.12
C GLU A 177 -34.18 -33.88 -9.52
N GLU A 178 -33.87 -33.13 -10.58
CA GLU A 178 -32.49 -32.95 -11.02
C GLU A 178 -31.80 -31.88 -10.16
N LEU A 179 -30.66 -32.22 -9.57
CA LEU A 179 -30.00 -31.38 -8.57
C LEU A 179 -29.56 -30.01 -9.13
N LYS A 180 -29.10 -29.96 -10.38
CA LYS A 180 -28.68 -28.71 -11.03
C LYS A 180 -29.88 -27.82 -11.34
N GLU A 181 -30.98 -28.35 -11.88
CA GLU A 181 -32.20 -27.59 -12.15
C GLU A 181 -32.77 -27.03 -10.85
N PHE A 182 -32.89 -27.86 -9.81
CA PHE A 182 -33.43 -27.43 -8.52
C PHE A 182 -32.59 -26.31 -7.89
N SER A 183 -31.25 -26.38 -7.99
CA SER A 183 -30.33 -25.37 -7.46
C SER A 183 -29.95 -24.27 -8.46
N ALA A 184 -30.56 -24.22 -9.65
CA ALA A 184 -30.15 -23.31 -10.72
C ALA A 184 -30.32 -21.83 -10.33
N GLU A 185 -31.45 -21.50 -9.70
CA GLU A 185 -31.73 -20.11 -9.29
C GLU A 185 -30.77 -19.64 -8.21
N SER A 186 -30.47 -20.48 -7.21
CA SER A 186 -29.49 -20.18 -6.16
C SER A 186 -28.08 -19.95 -6.75
N ARG A 187 -27.66 -20.76 -7.73
CA ARG A 187 -26.39 -20.57 -8.44
C ARG A 187 -26.37 -19.30 -9.29
N ARG A 188 -27.47 -18.95 -9.93
CA ARG A 188 -27.61 -17.69 -10.68
C ARG A 188 -27.44 -16.48 -9.74
N ILE A 189 -28.13 -16.50 -8.59
CA ILE A 189 -28.00 -15.46 -7.56
C ILE A 189 -26.54 -15.34 -7.09
N PHE A 190 -25.85 -16.46 -6.83
CA PHE A 190 -24.44 -16.46 -6.44
C PHE A 190 -23.55 -15.74 -7.47
N TRP A 191 -23.71 -16.03 -8.76
CA TRP A 191 -22.94 -15.38 -9.82
C TRP A 191 -23.29 -13.89 -9.98
N ASN A 192 -24.56 -13.52 -9.82
CA ASN A 192 -24.98 -12.12 -9.83
C ASN A 192 -24.32 -11.35 -8.67
N ILE A 193 -24.32 -11.91 -7.46
CA ILE A 193 -23.66 -11.32 -6.29
C ILE A 193 -22.15 -11.26 -6.50
N ALA A 194 -21.53 -12.30 -7.05
CA ALA A 194 -20.10 -12.31 -7.38
C ALA A 194 -19.73 -11.17 -8.35
N GLY A 195 -20.52 -10.97 -9.40
CA GLY A 195 -20.33 -9.85 -10.33
C GLY A 195 -20.49 -8.49 -9.65
N LEU A 196 -21.49 -8.34 -8.77
CA LEU A 196 -21.72 -7.12 -8.00
C LEU A 196 -20.55 -6.81 -7.05
N ILE A 197 -20.00 -7.82 -6.37
CA ILE A 197 -18.81 -7.67 -5.51
C ILE A 197 -17.65 -7.09 -6.33
N VAL A 198 -17.38 -7.62 -7.53
CA VAL A 198 -16.31 -7.13 -8.39
C VAL A 198 -16.55 -5.68 -8.82
N ALA A 199 -17.77 -5.35 -9.25
CA ALA A 199 -18.12 -4.01 -9.69
C ALA A 199 -17.97 -2.97 -8.56
N ILE A 200 -18.52 -3.26 -7.38
CA ILE A 200 -18.40 -2.39 -6.20
C ILE A 200 -16.93 -2.26 -5.79
N THR A 201 -16.18 -3.36 -5.77
CA THR A 201 -14.75 -3.31 -5.42
C THR A 201 -13.97 -2.42 -6.39
N LEU A 202 -14.26 -2.48 -7.69
CA LEU A 202 -13.61 -1.61 -8.69
C LEU A 202 -13.90 -0.13 -8.42
N VAL A 203 -15.16 0.22 -8.11
CA VAL A 203 -15.55 1.58 -7.74
C VAL A 203 -14.83 2.03 -6.47
N CYS A 204 -14.79 1.18 -5.43
CA CYS A 204 -14.06 1.46 -4.20
C CYS A 204 -12.57 1.67 -4.43
N VAL A 205 -11.94 0.89 -5.31
CA VAL A 205 -10.53 1.07 -5.69
C VAL A 205 -10.33 2.39 -6.41
N LEU A 206 -11.20 2.77 -7.36
CA LEU A 206 -11.10 4.04 -8.08
C LEU A 206 -11.24 5.24 -7.14
N VAL A 207 -12.25 5.23 -6.26
CA VAL A 207 -12.45 6.27 -5.24
C VAL A 207 -11.29 6.28 -4.25
N GLY A 208 -10.81 5.11 -3.84
CA GLY A 208 -9.66 4.96 -2.96
C GLY A 208 -8.37 5.54 -3.57
N VAL A 209 -8.12 5.32 -4.87
CA VAL A 209 -7.01 5.93 -5.61
C VAL A 209 -7.12 7.44 -5.57
N PHE A 210 -8.31 8.00 -5.84
CA PHE A 210 -8.53 9.44 -5.82
C PHE A 210 -8.28 10.03 -4.43
N LEU A 211 -8.90 9.46 -3.38
CA LEU A 211 -8.78 9.94 -2.00
C LEU A 211 -7.34 9.80 -1.47
N LEU A 212 -6.70 8.65 -1.64
CA LEU A 212 -5.34 8.45 -1.15
C LEU A 212 -4.33 9.31 -1.92
N ARG A 213 -4.51 9.54 -3.23
CA ARG A 213 -3.66 10.48 -3.97
C ARG A 213 -3.84 11.92 -3.48
N PHE A 214 -5.06 12.31 -3.13
CA PHE A 214 -5.35 13.62 -2.59
C PHE A 214 -4.70 13.82 -1.21
N ILE A 215 -4.89 12.87 -0.30
CA ILE A 215 -4.35 12.94 1.08
C ILE A 215 -2.82 12.84 1.07
N LEU A 216 -2.26 11.88 0.33
CA LEU A 216 -0.81 11.61 0.33
C LEU A 216 -0.02 12.49 -0.65
N ARG A 217 -0.65 13.51 -1.27
CA ARG A 217 0.01 14.37 -2.27
C ARG A 217 1.28 15.04 -1.72
N PHE A 218 1.24 15.49 -0.46
CA PHE A 218 2.36 16.17 0.20
C PHE A 218 3.51 15.23 0.55
N VAL A 219 3.21 13.98 0.93
CA VAL A 219 4.24 12.94 1.13
C VAL A 219 5.03 12.72 -0.15
N GLY A 220 4.33 12.64 -1.29
CA GLY A 220 4.97 12.52 -2.60
C GLY A 220 5.84 13.73 -2.96
N TYR A 221 5.35 14.93 -2.68
CA TYR A 221 6.09 16.18 -2.89
C TYR A 221 7.37 16.24 -2.05
N PHE A 222 7.28 16.02 -0.73
CA PHE A 222 8.44 16.03 0.16
C PHE A 222 9.45 14.94 -0.20
N THR A 223 8.99 13.74 -0.53
CA THR A 223 9.89 12.65 -0.96
C THR A 223 10.67 13.07 -2.20
N LYS A 224 10.02 13.73 -3.17
CA LYS A 224 10.68 14.19 -4.40
C LYS A 224 11.72 15.28 -4.12
N GLU A 225 11.38 16.27 -3.29
CA GLU A 225 12.31 17.34 -2.89
C GLU A 225 13.51 16.78 -2.12
N ILE A 226 13.30 15.90 -1.14
CA ILE A 226 14.37 15.25 -0.38
C ILE A 226 15.27 14.40 -1.30
N MET A 227 14.68 13.67 -2.25
CA MET A 227 15.44 12.91 -3.24
C MET A 227 16.27 13.83 -4.15
N ALA A 228 15.75 15.01 -4.52
CA ALA A 228 16.49 16.00 -5.29
C ALA A 228 17.67 16.55 -4.47
N MET A 229 17.45 16.93 -3.22
CA MET A 229 18.49 17.39 -2.29
C MET A 229 19.61 16.36 -2.13
N GLN A 230 19.26 15.08 -1.98
CA GLN A 230 20.25 14.01 -1.88
C GLN A 230 21.07 13.85 -3.16
N LYS A 231 20.41 13.91 -4.33
CA LYS A 231 21.07 13.79 -5.64
C LYS A 231 22.01 14.97 -5.90
N GLU A 232 21.59 16.17 -5.54
CA GLU A 232 22.33 17.41 -5.76
C GLU A 232 23.33 17.73 -4.63
N GLN A 233 23.32 16.94 -3.55
CA GLN A 233 24.16 17.13 -2.36
C GLN A 233 24.04 18.54 -1.75
N ARG A 234 22.84 19.12 -1.83
CA ARG A 234 22.52 20.44 -1.26
C ARG A 234 21.24 20.36 -0.46
N ILE A 235 21.24 20.98 0.72
CA ILE A 235 20.05 21.12 1.55
C ILE A 235 19.29 22.37 1.08
N SER A 236 17.99 22.24 0.86
CA SER A 236 17.09 23.36 0.59
C SER A 236 15.87 23.28 1.51
N LEU A 237 15.18 24.40 1.69
CA LEU A 237 13.95 24.43 2.47
C LEU A 237 12.82 23.77 1.67
N LEU A 238 12.00 22.98 2.36
CA LEU A 238 10.76 22.44 1.82
C LEU A 238 9.73 23.56 1.74
N ASN A 239 9.06 23.68 0.59
CA ASN A 239 7.90 24.57 0.47
C ASN A 239 6.68 23.93 1.17
N LEU A 240 6.11 24.64 2.13
CA LEU A 240 4.95 24.19 2.92
C LEU A 240 3.66 24.93 2.54
N GLU A 241 3.69 25.75 1.49
CA GLU A 241 2.52 26.50 1.04
C GLU A 241 1.39 25.54 0.60
N GLY A 242 0.21 25.71 1.19
CA GLY A 242 -0.95 24.85 0.94
C GLY A 242 -0.88 23.45 1.57
N ALA A 243 0.12 23.20 2.43
CA ALA A 243 0.23 21.96 3.19
C ALA A 243 -0.91 21.82 4.22
N PRO A 244 -1.46 20.61 4.40
CA PRO A 244 -2.49 20.33 5.40
C PRO A 244 -1.92 20.46 6.83
N ASN A 245 -2.79 20.57 7.83
CA ASN A 245 -2.39 20.60 9.24
C ASN A 245 -2.26 19.17 9.80
N ASP A 246 -1.32 18.39 9.28
CA ASP A 246 -1.08 17.00 9.67
C ASP A 246 0.37 16.72 10.11
N ASP A 247 0.62 15.51 10.63
CA ASP A 247 1.93 15.08 11.12
C ASP A 247 3.01 15.11 10.02
N VAL A 248 2.60 14.92 8.76
CA VAL A 248 3.50 14.98 7.60
C VAL A 248 4.00 16.42 7.41
N SER A 249 3.12 17.39 7.54
CA SER A 249 3.45 18.81 7.41
C SER A 249 4.26 19.31 8.60
N PHE A 250 4.00 18.80 9.80
CA PHE A 250 4.86 19.01 10.96
C PHE A 250 6.29 18.50 10.73
N LEU A 251 6.44 17.32 10.10
CA LEU A 251 7.76 16.80 9.72
C LEU A 251 8.48 17.74 8.75
N GLY A 252 7.75 18.35 7.81
CA GLY A 252 8.27 19.39 6.92
C GLY A 252 8.77 20.64 7.66
N VAL A 253 8.02 21.12 8.65
CA VAL A 253 8.44 22.24 9.53
C VAL A 253 9.70 21.87 10.32
N ALA A 254 9.71 20.67 10.94
CA ALA A 254 10.85 20.19 11.70
C ALA A 254 12.11 20.07 10.84
N PHE A 255 11.97 19.57 9.60
CA PHE A 255 13.06 19.49 8.62
C PHE A 255 13.60 20.88 8.27
N ASN A 256 12.72 21.87 8.04
CA ASN A 256 13.14 23.24 7.76
C ASN A 256 13.89 23.87 8.95
N SER A 257 13.41 23.63 10.18
CA SER A 257 14.10 24.08 11.41
C SER A 257 15.49 23.45 11.55
N LEU A 258 15.61 22.15 11.28
CA LEU A 258 16.90 21.45 11.30
C LEU A 258 17.85 21.97 10.21
N SER A 259 17.33 22.20 9.00
CA SER A 259 18.10 22.77 7.87
C SER A 259 18.65 24.15 8.22
N ASN A 260 17.84 25.02 8.80
CA ASN A 260 18.28 26.34 9.29
C ASN A 260 19.31 26.22 10.42
N THR A 261 19.14 25.25 11.32
CA THR A 261 20.10 25.01 12.41
C THR A 261 21.46 24.58 11.86
N ILE A 262 21.47 23.69 10.87
CA ILE A 262 22.69 23.25 10.18
C ILE A 262 23.35 24.44 9.47
N ASP A 263 22.58 25.26 8.75
CA ASP A 263 23.14 26.43 8.05
C ASP A 263 23.74 27.47 9.02
N ASN A 264 23.07 27.70 10.15
CA ASN A 264 23.59 28.54 11.23
C ASN A 264 24.89 27.97 11.82
N LEU A 265 24.94 26.67 12.12
CA LEU A 265 26.14 26.01 12.62
C LEU A 265 27.30 26.08 11.62
N LEU A 266 27.03 25.86 10.33
CA LEU A 266 28.02 26.01 9.26
C LEU A 266 28.52 27.44 9.15
N THR A 267 27.63 28.43 9.31
CA THR A 267 27.99 29.85 9.30
C THR A 267 28.88 30.23 10.49
N ILE A 268 28.58 29.69 11.67
CA ILE A 268 29.41 29.89 12.88
C ILE A 268 30.76 29.19 12.70
N PHE A 269 30.76 27.93 12.26
CA PHE A 269 31.98 27.15 12.03
C PHE A 269 32.93 27.85 11.03
N LYS A 270 32.39 28.42 9.95
CA LYS A 270 33.15 29.22 8.97
C LYS A 270 33.86 30.43 9.58
N LYS A 271 33.47 30.92 10.76
CA LYS A 271 34.17 32.01 11.48
C LYS A 271 35.40 31.55 12.25
N PHE A 272 35.49 30.26 12.61
CA PHE A 272 36.56 29.72 13.46
C PHE A 272 37.60 28.92 12.68
N VAL A 273 37.35 28.61 11.42
CA VAL A 273 38.25 27.82 10.57
C VAL A 273 38.90 28.71 9.53
N ALA A 274 40.22 28.55 9.36
CA ALA A 274 40.96 29.24 8.31
C ALA A 274 40.34 28.95 6.93
N ARG A 275 40.33 29.98 6.07
CA ARG A 275 39.61 29.94 4.78
C ARG A 275 40.11 28.79 3.90
N ASP A 276 41.42 28.57 3.85
CA ASP A 276 42.05 27.45 3.15
C ASP A 276 41.53 26.10 3.65
N THR A 277 41.59 25.85 4.97
CA THR A 277 41.11 24.60 5.58
C THR A 277 39.64 24.34 5.31
N ALA A 278 38.78 25.37 5.39
CA ALA A 278 37.36 25.23 5.08
C ALA A 278 37.11 24.92 3.60
N GLN A 279 37.84 25.56 2.68
CA GLN A 279 37.76 25.29 1.24
C GLN A 279 38.24 23.88 0.90
N ARG A 280 39.35 23.45 1.51
CA ARG A 280 39.92 22.11 1.35
C ARG A 280 38.98 21.03 1.87
N ALA A 281 38.45 21.22 3.08
CA ALA A 281 37.46 20.32 3.68
C ALA A 281 36.20 20.16 2.80
N TYR A 282 35.72 21.26 2.21
CA TYR A 282 34.56 21.22 1.32
C TYR A 282 34.84 20.47 0.01
N ARG A 283 36.05 20.64 -0.56
CA ARG A 283 36.43 20.04 -1.84
C ARG A 283 36.80 18.56 -1.72
N GLU A 284 37.60 18.22 -0.72
CA GLU A 284 38.18 16.88 -0.55
C GLU A 284 37.26 15.95 0.26
N LYS A 285 36.22 16.50 0.94
CA LYS A 285 35.29 15.77 1.84
C LYS A 285 35.97 15.01 2.99
N GLU A 286 37.28 15.15 3.13
CA GLU A 286 38.14 14.72 4.22
C GLU A 286 39.07 15.87 4.57
N ILE A 287 39.43 16.00 5.85
CA ILE A 287 40.54 16.87 6.27
C ILE A 287 41.73 15.97 6.52
N ARG A 288 42.60 15.81 5.51
CA ARG A 288 43.89 15.16 5.71
C ARG A 288 44.88 16.19 6.20
N LEU A 289 45.20 16.14 7.50
CA LEU A 289 46.26 16.95 8.10
C LEU A 289 47.63 16.37 7.72
N GLU A 290 47.96 16.41 6.43
CA GLU A 290 49.28 16.06 5.94
C GLU A 290 50.19 17.29 6.03
N GLY A 291 51.26 17.19 6.82
CA GLY A 291 52.26 18.25 6.92
C GLY A 291 53.08 18.33 5.62
N ALA A 292 53.05 19.48 4.95
CA ALA A 292 53.85 19.75 3.77
C ALA A 292 54.89 20.84 4.05
N LYS A 293 56.14 20.63 3.60
CA LYS A 293 57.14 21.71 3.60
C LYS A 293 56.77 22.71 2.51
N LYS A 294 56.45 23.94 2.91
CA LYS A 294 56.18 25.06 2.00
C LYS A 294 57.06 26.23 2.36
N GLU A 295 57.50 26.97 1.35
CA GLU A 295 58.19 28.23 1.54
C GLU A 295 57.13 29.34 1.64
N LEU A 296 57.06 29.98 2.80
CA LEU A 296 56.00 30.93 3.16
C LEU A 296 56.63 32.30 3.52
N ALA A 297 55.87 33.37 3.32
CA ALA A 297 56.20 34.67 3.89
C ALA A 297 55.31 34.90 5.12
N ILE A 298 55.91 35.27 6.25
CA ILE A 298 55.21 35.50 7.52
C ILE A 298 55.23 36.99 7.83
N LEU A 299 54.07 37.55 8.11
CA LEU A 299 53.92 38.91 8.61
C LEU A 299 53.45 38.84 10.06
N PHE A 300 54.22 39.45 10.95
CA PHE A 300 53.85 39.62 12.35
C PHE A 300 53.62 41.11 12.61
N THR A 301 52.46 41.47 13.15
CA THR A 301 52.14 42.87 13.49
C THR A 301 51.69 42.96 14.92
N ASP A 302 52.04 44.05 15.59
CA ASP A 302 51.70 44.29 16.99
C ASP A 302 51.34 45.77 17.24
N ILE A 303 50.53 46.04 18.26
CA ILE A 303 50.03 47.39 18.56
C ILE A 303 50.97 48.07 19.56
N LYS A 304 51.65 49.13 19.11
CA LYS A 304 52.54 49.91 19.98
C LYS A 304 51.78 50.50 21.17
N GLY A 305 52.24 50.17 22.38
CA GLY A 305 51.72 50.74 23.63
C GLY A 305 50.40 50.10 24.11
N PHE A 306 50.05 48.93 23.58
CA PHE A 306 48.81 48.25 23.91
C PHE A 306 48.63 47.97 25.41
N THR A 307 49.69 47.51 26.10
CA THR A 307 49.65 47.22 27.54
C THR A 307 49.13 48.41 28.36
N PHE A 308 49.63 49.61 28.06
CA PHE A 308 49.17 50.83 28.74
C PHE A 308 47.71 51.19 28.37
N MET A 309 47.34 50.97 27.10
CA MET A 309 45.97 51.20 26.65
C MET A 309 44.96 50.25 27.30
N THR A 310 45.33 48.99 27.51
CA THR A 310 44.48 48.00 28.19
C THR A 310 44.23 48.37 29.65
N GLU A 311 45.25 48.86 30.36
CA GLU A 311 45.12 49.32 31.75
C GLU A 311 44.21 50.53 31.89
N THR A 312 44.19 51.40 30.88
CA THR A 312 43.39 52.64 30.90
C THR A 312 41.95 52.43 30.43
N LEU A 313 41.74 51.63 29.36
CA LEU A 313 40.44 51.47 28.70
C LEU A 313 39.61 50.30 29.23
N GLY A 314 40.21 49.37 29.98
CA GLY A 314 39.50 48.18 30.48
C GLY A 314 38.83 47.40 29.34
N THR A 315 37.53 47.11 29.45
CA THR A 315 36.78 46.29 28.48
C THR A 315 36.54 46.99 27.14
N ASP A 316 36.61 48.32 27.06
CA ASP A 316 36.40 49.05 25.80
C ASP A 316 37.53 48.86 24.80
N ILE A 317 38.70 48.36 25.23
CA ILE A 317 39.79 47.97 24.33
C ILE A 317 39.34 46.91 23.32
N ILE A 318 38.41 46.03 23.69
CA ILE A 318 37.90 44.95 22.83
C ILE A 318 37.24 45.52 21.57
N LYS A 319 36.51 46.64 21.69
CA LYS A 319 35.86 47.28 20.53
C LYS A 319 36.90 47.86 19.57
N LEU A 320 37.94 48.52 20.10
CA LEU A 320 39.04 49.06 19.32
C LEU A 320 39.81 47.93 18.62
N LEU A 321 40.06 46.84 19.35
CA LEU A 321 40.78 45.68 18.85
C LEU A 321 40.00 44.98 17.74
N ASN A 322 38.71 44.74 17.94
CA ASN A 322 37.83 44.19 16.90
C ASN A 322 37.78 45.08 15.65
N LEU A 323 37.75 46.42 15.81
CA LEU A 323 37.77 47.35 14.67
C LEU A 323 39.09 47.29 13.89
N HIS A 324 40.22 47.19 14.61
CA HIS A 324 41.54 47.03 14.00
C HIS A 324 41.63 45.68 13.27
N TYR A 325 41.28 44.58 13.94
CA TYR A 325 41.30 43.23 13.40
C TYR A 325 40.42 43.08 12.16
N ASP A 326 39.17 43.51 12.23
CA ASP A 326 38.24 43.39 11.10
C ASP A 326 38.76 44.09 9.84
N ARG A 327 39.40 45.26 9.97
CA ARG A 327 40.02 45.96 8.83
C ARG A 327 41.37 45.37 8.41
N ALA A 328 42.24 45.00 9.35
CA ALA A 328 43.56 44.43 9.07
C ALA A 328 43.46 43.06 8.41
N ILE A 329 42.63 42.17 8.96
CA ILE A 329 42.35 40.82 8.42
C ILE A 329 41.78 40.91 7.01
N ARG A 330 40.88 41.88 6.74
CA ARG A 330 40.39 42.14 5.37
C ARG A 330 41.51 42.47 4.40
N TYR A 331 42.44 43.36 4.75
CA TYR A 331 43.55 43.70 3.86
C TYR A 331 44.50 42.53 3.63
N ILE A 332 44.78 41.74 4.67
CA ILE A 332 45.58 40.51 4.57
C ILE A 332 44.92 39.54 3.58
N HIS A 333 43.60 39.30 3.70
CA HIS A 333 42.87 38.43 2.78
C HIS A 333 42.77 38.98 1.35
N GLN A 334 42.62 40.30 1.16
CA GLN A 334 42.61 40.93 -0.17
C GLN A 334 43.93 40.73 -0.92
N LEU A 335 45.03 40.56 -0.19
CA LEU A 335 46.37 40.33 -0.73
C LEU A 335 46.75 38.83 -0.69
N ASN A 336 45.78 37.93 -0.58
CA ASN A 336 45.96 36.47 -0.56
C ASN A 336 46.82 35.95 0.60
N GLY A 337 46.80 36.65 1.74
CA GLY A 337 47.27 36.11 3.01
C GLY A 337 46.14 35.46 3.80
N ASP A 338 46.51 34.52 4.66
CA ASP A 338 45.62 33.94 5.67
C ASP A 338 46.12 34.25 7.08
N ILE A 339 45.19 34.31 8.04
CA ILE A 339 45.54 34.48 9.45
C ILE A 339 45.96 33.12 9.99
N GLY A 340 47.20 33.01 10.44
CA GLY A 340 47.71 31.81 11.10
C GLY A 340 47.32 31.78 12.57
N SER A 341 47.46 32.91 13.28
CA SER A 341 47.05 33.03 14.68
C SER A 341 46.84 34.49 15.07
N ILE A 342 45.97 34.70 16.07
CA ILE A 342 45.81 35.97 16.78
C ILE A 342 46.31 35.75 18.20
N ILE A 343 47.30 36.52 18.63
CA ILE A 343 47.99 36.31 19.90
C ILE A 343 47.96 37.61 20.69
N GLY A 344 46.97 37.78 21.57
CA GLY A 344 46.78 39.04 22.30
C GLY A 344 46.35 40.17 21.36
N ASP A 345 47.21 41.19 21.21
CA ASP A 345 47.15 42.31 20.25
C ASP A 345 47.93 42.08 18.95
N ALA A 346 48.66 40.97 18.88
CA ALA A 346 49.44 40.62 17.71
C ALA A 346 48.64 39.80 16.69
N LEU A 347 48.90 40.06 15.41
CA LEU A 347 48.42 39.27 14.28
C LEU A 347 49.59 38.56 13.60
N LEU A 348 49.45 37.24 13.42
CA LEU A 348 50.32 36.44 12.58
C LEU A 348 49.58 36.09 11.28
N ALA A 349 50.07 36.63 10.17
CA ALA A 349 49.58 36.34 8.83
C ALA A 349 50.61 35.53 8.03
N VAL A 350 50.12 34.61 7.22
CA VAL A 350 50.92 33.71 6.39
C VAL A 350 50.52 33.91 4.93
N PHE A 351 51.52 34.07 4.07
CA PHE A 351 51.37 34.24 2.63
C PHE A 351 52.06 33.07 1.91
N GLY A 352 51.44 32.60 0.81
CA GLY A 352 51.94 31.46 0.02
C GLY A 352 51.40 30.10 0.46
N LEU A 353 50.31 30.06 1.23
CA LEU A 353 49.59 28.81 1.55
C LEU A 353 48.97 28.18 0.28
N LEU A 354 48.37 29.02 -0.56
CA LEU A 354 47.98 28.71 -1.93
C LEU A 354 49.13 29.07 -2.90
N GLU A 355 49.25 28.37 -4.04
CA GLU A 355 50.30 28.64 -5.03
C GLU A 355 50.16 30.04 -5.61
N HIS A 356 50.95 30.98 -5.09
CA HIS A 356 51.00 32.37 -5.53
C HIS A 356 52.45 32.82 -5.70
N GLU A 357 52.77 33.34 -6.88
CA GLU A 357 54.14 33.66 -7.29
C GLU A 357 54.77 34.84 -6.52
N ARG A 358 53.96 35.68 -5.85
CA ARG A 358 54.41 36.96 -5.27
C ARG A 358 54.15 37.10 -3.76
N LYS A 359 54.25 36.00 -3.00
CA LYS A 359 53.98 35.94 -1.54
C LYS A 359 54.70 37.04 -0.74
N SER A 360 55.96 37.33 -1.03
CA SER A 360 56.73 38.36 -0.31
C SER A 360 56.24 39.78 -0.62
N LEU A 361 55.90 40.07 -1.87
CA LEU A 361 55.35 41.37 -2.27
C LEU A 361 53.98 41.60 -1.63
N GLN A 362 53.12 40.58 -1.64
CA GLN A 362 51.80 40.61 -1.01
C GLN A 362 51.90 40.87 0.50
N ALA A 363 52.83 40.22 1.19
CA ALA A 363 53.07 40.45 2.61
C ALA A 363 53.49 41.90 2.91
N VAL A 364 54.40 42.47 2.11
CA VAL A 364 54.84 43.87 2.27
C VAL A 364 53.70 44.86 1.96
N GLN A 365 52.92 44.60 0.92
CA GLN A 365 51.75 45.42 0.59
C GLN A 365 50.70 45.38 1.72
N ALA A 366 50.50 44.21 2.34
CA ALA A 366 49.59 44.05 3.47
C ALA A 366 50.08 44.83 4.69
N ALA A 367 51.39 44.75 5.00
CA ALA A 367 52.00 45.52 6.06
C ALA A 367 51.80 47.04 5.86
N PHE A 368 52.00 47.53 4.62
CA PHE A 368 51.78 48.93 4.29
C PHE A 368 50.31 49.36 4.49
N LYS A 369 49.36 48.54 4.03
CA LYS A 369 47.92 48.79 4.22
C LYS A 369 47.51 48.80 5.69
N ILE A 370 48.10 47.93 6.51
CA ILE A 370 47.86 47.91 7.97
C ILE A 370 48.43 49.18 8.62
N GLN A 371 49.56 49.69 8.15
CA GLN A 371 50.12 50.95 8.64
C GLN A 371 49.25 52.16 8.26
N GLU A 372 48.74 52.21 7.02
CA GLU A 372 47.76 53.22 6.59
C GLU A 372 46.49 53.15 7.44
N LEU A 373 45.99 51.94 7.71
CA LEU A 373 44.86 51.70 8.60
C LEU A 373 45.11 52.26 10.00
N ALA A 374 46.27 51.96 10.61
CA ALA A 374 46.61 52.47 11.94
C ALA A 374 46.68 54.01 11.98
N SER A 375 47.20 54.63 10.92
CA SER A 375 47.22 56.09 10.76
C SER A 375 45.81 56.67 10.67
N SER A 376 44.95 56.06 9.83
CA SER A 376 43.56 56.50 9.66
C SER A 376 42.74 56.39 10.94
N LEU A 377 42.88 55.28 11.68
CA LEU A 377 42.21 55.08 12.97
C LEU A 377 42.70 56.10 14.00
N ARG A 378 44.00 56.40 14.02
CA ARG A 378 44.54 57.44 14.91
C ARG A 378 43.90 58.80 14.62
N GLN A 379 43.81 59.19 13.35
CA GLN A 379 43.17 60.46 12.96
C GLN A 379 41.69 60.50 13.35
N GLU A 380 40.95 59.42 13.12
CA GLU A 380 39.54 59.30 13.49
C GLU A 380 39.35 59.45 15.00
N MET A 381 40.18 58.76 15.80
CA MET A 381 40.12 58.82 17.26
C MET A 381 40.53 60.18 17.83
N THR A 382 41.51 60.86 17.23
CA THR A 382 41.88 62.23 17.63
C THR A 382 40.75 63.20 17.37
N LYS A 383 40.10 63.15 16.19
CA LYS A 383 38.93 63.98 15.89
C LYS A 383 37.78 63.76 16.89
N ARG A 384 37.45 62.50 17.16
CA ARG A 384 36.42 62.16 18.17
C ARG A 384 36.79 62.68 19.56
N ARG A 385 38.05 62.59 19.95
CA ARG A 385 38.53 63.15 21.22
C ARG A 385 38.31 64.66 21.27
N GLU A 386 38.68 65.39 20.22
CA GLU A 386 38.50 66.85 20.14
C GLU A 386 37.02 67.25 20.20
N GLU A 387 36.13 66.49 19.54
CA GLU A 387 34.68 66.71 19.60
C GLU A 387 34.12 66.48 21.01
N ILE A 388 34.57 65.43 21.71
CA ILE A 388 34.15 65.13 23.08
C ILE A 388 34.65 66.21 24.05
N VAL A 389 35.88 66.68 23.88
CA VAL A 389 36.46 67.76 24.69
C VAL A 389 35.76 69.09 24.44
N LYS A 390 35.31 69.38 23.22
CA LYS A 390 34.51 70.58 22.91
C LYS A 390 33.07 70.53 23.43
N ARG A 391 32.53 69.33 23.70
CA ARG A 391 31.18 69.12 24.24
C ARG A 391 31.14 69.04 25.78
N ARG A 392 32.30 68.93 26.43
CA ARG A 392 32.47 69.11 27.87
C ARG A 392 32.83 70.55 28.16
#